data_AF-A0A413RKH1-F1
#
_entry.id   AF-A0A413RKH1-F1
#
_cell.length_a   1.000
_cell.length_b   1.000
_cell.length_c   1.000
_cell.angle_alpha   90.00
_cell.angle_beta   90.00
_cell.angle_gamma   90.00
#
_symmetry.space_group_name_H-M   'P 1'
#
loop_
_entity.id
_entity.type
_entity.pdbx_description
1 polymer ?
#
loop_
_entity_poly.entity_id
_entity_poly.type
_entity_poly.pdbx_seq_one_letter_code
_entity_poly.pdbx_strand_id
1 'polypeptide(L)'
;DTGGSGLAGYDVLRVNGTTTTLVASPTAATTTLTGLTAGTAYTYVVRAKDAAGNVSASSAAITFTTLPATPTGGCAVKYSTNDWNVGFTGTVKITNTGSSVINGWKVAITFPAGQVLQQGWSATWSQTGAVLTGADLGWNGTLTPGASTDVGFNASHTGTNTRPTSITLNGVACVVS
;
A
#
# COMPACT_ATOMS: atom_id res chain seq x y z
N ASP A 1 -51.52 4.79 28.08
CA ASP A 1 -51.05 4.71 26.69
C ASP A 1 -49.71 3.99 26.69
N THR A 2 -49.62 2.81 26.09
CA THR A 2 -48.36 2.02 26.02
C THR A 2 -47.95 1.74 24.58
N GLY A 3 -48.52 2.46 23.60
CA GLY A 3 -48.38 2.20 22.17
C GLY A 3 -47.14 2.82 21.53
N GLY A 4 -45.94 2.56 22.06
CA GLY A 4 -44.71 2.88 21.33
C GLY A 4 -44.54 1.94 20.14
N SER A 5 -44.21 2.46 18.95
CA SER A 5 -44.17 1.67 17.70
C SER A 5 -43.03 0.63 17.60
N GLY A 6 -42.23 0.48 18.66
CA GLY A 6 -41.14 -0.50 18.74
C GLY A 6 -39.90 -0.12 17.91
N LEU A 7 -38.71 -0.54 18.35
CA LEU A 7 -37.46 -0.33 17.62
C LEU A 7 -37.51 -1.04 16.26
N ALA A 8 -37.34 -0.29 15.17
CA ALA A 8 -37.33 -0.81 13.80
C ALA A 8 -35.92 -0.89 13.19
N GLY A 9 -34.94 -0.18 13.77
CA GLY A 9 -33.54 -0.28 13.34
C GLY A 9 -32.73 0.95 13.74
N TYR A 10 -31.66 1.19 12.98
CA TYR A 10 -30.72 2.27 13.24
C TYR A 10 -30.39 3.04 11.96
N ASP A 11 -30.07 4.32 12.12
CA ASP A 11 -29.44 5.14 11.09
C ASP A 11 -27.99 5.40 11.49
N VAL A 12 -27.07 5.07 10.59
CA VAL A 12 -25.63 5.31 10.77
C VAL A 12 -25.27 6.50 9.90
N LEU A 13 -24.82 7.58 10.54
CA LEU A 13 -24.54 8.85 9.88
C LEU A 13 -23.07 9.19 9.95
N ARG A 14 -22.47 9.52 8.80
CA ARG A 14 -21.12 10.09 8.73
C ARG A 14 -21.17 11.56 9.12
N VAL A 15 -20.27 11.98 9.98
CA VAL A 15 -20.09 13.38 10.36
C VAL A 15 -18.91 13.96 9.58
N ASN A 16 -19.11 15.12 8.95
CA ASN A 16 -18.06 15.92 8.33
C ASN A 16 -18.25 17.39 8.70
N GLY A 17 -17.50 17.86 9.69
CA GLY A 17 -17.74 19.14 10.35
C GLY A 17 -19.13 19.17 10.98
N THR A 18 -19.98 20.10 10.55
CA THR A 18 -21.38 20.22 11.01
C THR A 18 -22.37 19.40 10.18
N THR A 19 -21.93 18.79 9.08
CA THR A 19 -22.82 18.05 8.17
C THR A 19 -22.89 16.57 8.58
N THR A 20 -24.10 16.02 8.59
CA THR A 20 -24.34 14.58 8.79
C THR A 20 -24.98 13.97 7.56
N THR A 21 -24.43 12.86 7.07
CA THR A 21 -24.95 12.14 5.90
C THR A 21 -25.29 10.70 6.30
N LEU A 22 -26.51 10.24 6.00
CA LEU A 22 -26.91 8.84 6.20
C LEU A 22 -26.10 7.93 5.27
N VAL A 23 -25.40 6.95 5.83
CA VAL A 23 -24.57 6.00 5.04
C VAL A 23 -25.05 4.56 5.10
N ALA A 24 -25.80 4.20 6.14
CA ALA A 24 -26.41 2.88 6.29
C ALA A 24 -27.63 2.98 7.21
N SER A 25 -28.61 2.09 7.02
CA SER A 25 -29.81 2.04 7.85
C SER A 25 -30.15 0.58 8.23
N PRO A 26 -29.29 -0.10 9.02
CA PRO A 26 -29.47 -1.52 9.36
C PRO A 26 -30.63 -1.73 10.34
N THR A 27 -31.22 -2.93 10.32
CA THR A 27 -32.18 -3.38 11.35
C THR A 27 -31.47 -4.04 12.53
N ALA A 28 -30.28 -4.61 12.32
CA ALA A 28 -29.42 -5.15 13.36
C ALA A 28 -28.60 -4.05 14.05
N ALA A 29 -28.14 -4.31 15.27
CA ALA A 29 -27.26 -3.42 16.05
C ALA A 29 -25.79 -3.42 15.56
N THR A 30 -25.53 -3.91 14.34
CA THR A 30 -24.21 -3.94 13.71
C THR A 30 -24.32 -3.59 12.23
N THR A 31 -23.26 -3.03 11.65
CA THR A 31 -23.19 -2.74 10.21
C THR A 31 -21.76 -2.79 9.72
N THR A 32 -21.60 -3.02 8.41
CA THR A 32 -20.31 -2.94 7.71
C THR A 32 -20.31 -1.70 6.85
N LEU A 33 -19.32 -0.84 7.05
CA LEU A 33 -19.09 0.35 6.24
C LEU A 33 -18.16 0.01 5.07
N THR A 34 -18.58 0.31 3.84
CA THR A 34 -17.81 0.06 2.61
C THR A 34 -17.51 1.37 1.89
N GLY A 35 -16.63 1.33 0.88
CA GLY A 35 -16.27 2.51 0.08
C GLY A 35 -15.45 3.56 0.83
N LEU A 36 -14.76 3.17 1.90
CA LEU A 36 -13.88 4.07 2.65
C LEU A 36 -12.51 4.19 1.98
N THR A 37 -11.94 5.39 2.01
CA THR A 37 -10.58 5.67 1.58
C THR A 37 -9.61 5.19 2.64
N ALA A 38 -8.49 4.60 2.22
CA ALA A 38 -7.45 4.11 3.12
C ALA A 38 -6.68 5.25 3.79
N GLY A 39 -6.13 5.02 4.99
CA GLY A 39 -5.39 6.01 5.77
C GLY A 39 -6.18 7.27 6.13
N THR A 40 -7.52 7.20 6.10
CA THR A 40 -8.41 8.36 6.25
C THR A 40 -9.19 8.24 7.55
N ALA A 41 -9.26 9.34 8.31
CA ALA A 41 -10.07 9.43 9.52
C ALA A 41 -11.55 9.65 9.16
N TYR A 42 -12.42 8.89 9.81
CA TYR A 42 -13.87 9.02 9.69
C TYR A 42 -14.52 9.16 11.05
N THR A 43 -15.52 10.02 11.14
CA THR A 43 -16.35 10.21 12.34
C THR A 43 -17.79 9.80 12.04
N TYR A 44 -18.41 9.05 12.95
CA TYR A 44 -19.78 8.55 12.80
C TYR A 44 -20.59 8.74 14.08
N VAL A 45 -21.91 8.88 13.91
CA VAL A 45 -22.92 8.80 14.97
C VAL A 45 -24.03 7.83 14.56
N VAL A 46 -24.74 7.27 15.52
CA VAL A 46 -25.85 6.35 15.30
C VAL A 46 -27.11 6.87 15.98
N ARG A 47 -28.27 6.69 15.35
CA ARG A 47 -29.60 6.95 15.93
C ARG A 47 -30.46 5.71 15.80
N ALA A 48 -31.35 5.48 16.75
CA ALA A 48 -32.40 4.47 16.64
C ALA A 48 -33.61 5.05 15.88
N LYS A 49 -34.31 4.21 15.13
CA LYS A 49 -35.60 4.54 14.49
C LYS A 49 -36.67 3.54 14.89
N ASP A 50 -37.90 4.01 15.04
CA ASP A 50 -39.07 3.17 15.34
C ASP A 50 -39.90 2.86 14.08
N ALA A 51 -40.91 2.00 14.19
CA ALA A 51 -41.74 1.60 13.05
C ALA A 51 -42.65 2.73 12.53
N ALA A 52 -42.89 3.75 13.34
CA ALA A 52 -43.61 4.97 12.96
C ALA A 52 -42.72 6.02 12.27
N GLY A 53 -41.39 5.79 12.20
CA GLY A 53 -40.42 6.70 11.57
C GLY A 53 -39.85 7.76 12.52
N ASN A 54 -40.13 7.70 13.82
CA ASN A 54 -39.49 8.56 14.81
C ASN A 54 -38.02 8.15 15.01
N VAL A 55 -37.15 9.13 15.23
CA VAL A 55 -35.72 8.90 15.47
C VAL A 55 -35.28 9.41 16.83
N SER A 56 -34.33 8.71 17.46
CA SER A 56 -33.72 9.13 18.73
C SER A 56 -32.76 10.31 18.55
N ALA A 57 -32.27 10.86 19.67
CA ALA A 57 -31.05 11.66 19.66
C ALA A 57 -29.85 10.84 19.14
N SER A 58 -28.86 11.51 18.56
CA SER A 58 -27.60 10.89 18.13
C SER A 58 -26.79 10.38 19.31
N SER A 59 -26.11 9.26 19.10
CA SER A 59 -25.06 8.78 20.01
C SER A 59 -23.91 9.78 20.12
N ALA A 60 -23.00 9.53 21.08
CA ALA A 60 -21.67 10.12 21.02
C ALA A 60 -20.98 9.77 19.69
N ALA A 61 -20.17 10.70 19.19
CA ALA A 61 -19.41 10.50 17.97
C ALA A 61 -18.23 9.56 18.22
N ILE A 62 -18.03 8.60 17.31
CA ILE A 62 -16.84 7.75 17.28
C ILE A 62 -15.98 8.14 16.08
N THR A 63 -14.68 8.26 16.29
CA THR A 63 -13.70 8.50 15.22
C THR A 63 -12.75 7.33 15.13
N PHE A 64 -12.53 6.84 13.91
CA PHE A 64 -11.53 5.83 13.62
C PHE A 64 -10.79 6.17 12.32
N THR A 65 -9.59 5.65 12.16
CA THR A 65 -8.79 5.81 10.95
C THR A 65 -8.70 4.46 10.25
N THR A 66 -9.03 4.43 8.96
CA THR A 66 -8.83 3.22 8.15
C THR A 66 -7.34 2.89 8.06
N LEU A 67 -7.02 1.60 7.90
CA LEU A 67 -5.65 1.19 7.63
C LEU A 67 -5.12 1.91 6.38
N PRO A 68 -3.81 2.19 6.30
CA PRO A 68 -3.18 2.71 5.08
C PRO A 68 -3.48 1.80 3.89
N ALA A 69 -3.46 2.37 2.68
CA ALA A 69 -3.60 1.55 1.47
C ALA A 69 -2.46 0.53 1.45
N THR A 70 -2.78 -0.73 1.22
CA THR A 70 -1.75 -1.68 0.80
C THR A 70 -1.17 -1.14 -0.51
N PRO A 71 0.17 -1.02 -0.65
CA PRO A 71 0.78 -0.62 -1.90
C PRO A 71 0.21 -1.45 -3.05
N THR A 72 -0.29 -0.78 -4.08
CA THR A 72 -0.85 -1.40 -5.30
C THR A 72 0.16 -2.27 -6.06
N GLY A 73 1.42 -2.31 -5.60
CA GLY A 73 2.52 -3.14 -6.10
C GLY A 73 2.57 -4.58 -5.62
N GLY A 74 1.95 -4.90 -4.48
CA GLY A 74 2.29 -6.12 -3.74
C GLY A 74 3.78 -6.21 -3.35
N CYS A 75 4.54 -5.12 -3.52
CA CYS A 75 5.97 -5.04 -3.27
C CYS A 75 6.38 -3.68 -2.72
N ALA A 76 7.38 -3.70 -1.84
CA ALA A 76 8.16 -2.55 -1.45
C ALA A 76 9.63 -2.82 -1.80
N VAL A 77 10.33 -1.78 -2.24
CA VAL A 77 11.76 -1.84 -2.54
C VAL A 77 12.48 -0.78 -1.74
N LYS A 78 13.41 -1.20 -0.89
CA LYS A 78 14.38 -0.29 -0.27
C LYS A 78 15.62 -0.20 -1.16
N TYR A 79 15.95 0.99 -1.62
CA TYR A 79 17.07 1.24 -2.52
C TYR A 79 18.09 2.17 -1.86
N SER A 80 19.31 1.67 -1.65
CA SER A 80 20.41 2.47 -1.09
C SER A 80 21.65 2.38 -1.96
N THR A 81 22.51 3.38 -1.87
CA THR A 81 23.80 3.39 -2.56
C THR A 81 24.92 3.74 -1.61
N ASN A 82 26.10 3.20 -1.92
CA ASN A 82 27.38 3.69 -1.43
C ASN A 82 28.18 4.16 -2.65
N ASP A 83 28.52 5.45 -2.69
CA ASP A 83 29.01 6.14 -3.87
C ASP A 83 30.50 6.49 -3.72
N TRP A 84 31.28 6.37 -4.80
CA TRP A 84 32.68 6.76 -4.85
C TRP A 84 33.05 7.25 -6.26
N ASN A 85 33.74 8.38 -6.37
CA ASN A 85 34.22 8.94 -7.64
C ASN A 85 33.17 8.87 -8.79
N VAL A 86 33.28 7.88 -9.68
CA VAL A 86 32.39 7.64 -10.84
C VAL A 86 31.64 6.30 -10.75
N GLY A 87 31.60 5.70 -9.56
CA GLY A 87 31.05 4.38 -9.29
C GLY A 87 30.22 4.34 -8.02
N PHE A 88 29.38 3.32 -7.91
CA PHE A 88 28.59 3.08 -6.71
C PHE A 88 28.21 1.60 -6.58
N THR A 89 27.99 1.17 -5.35
CA THR A 89 27.27 -0.06 -5.03
C THR A 89 25.81 0.29 -4.79
N GLY A 90 24.90 -0.33 -5.54
CA GLY A 90 23.47 -0.31 -5.29
C GLY A 90 23.05 -1.54 -4.47
N THR A 91 22.27 -1.33 -3.42
CA THR A 91 21.61 -2.38 -2.64
C THR A 91 20.11 -2.25 -2.82
N VAL A 92 19.46 -3.37 -3.12
CA VAL A 92 18.03 -3.46 -3.41
C VAL A 92 17.43 -4.52 -2.50
N LYS A 93 16.64 -4.09 -1.51
CA LYS A 93 15.84 -5.01 -0.69
C LYS A 93 14.43 -5.07 -1.25
N ILE A 94 14.03 -6.23 -1.72
CA ILE A 94 12.70 -6.49 -2.26
C ILE A 94 11.87 -7.16 -1.16
N THR A 95 10.72 -6.58 -0.82
CA THR A 95 9.78 -7.13 0.17
C THR A 95 8.44 -7.41 -0.50
N ASN A 96 7.90 -8.62 -0.34
CA ASN A 96 6.52 -8.94 -0.73
C ASN A 96 5.56 -8.34 0.31
N THR A 97 4.83 -7.30 -0.06
CA THR A 97 3.81 -6.66 0.79
C THR A 97 2.39 -7.09 0.41
N GLY A 98 2.24 -8.00 -0.54
CA GLY A 98 0.97 -8.59 -0.94
C GLY A 98 0.54 -9.74 -0.04
N SER A 99 -0.60 -10.33 -0.37
CA SER A 99 -1.19 -11.47 0.36
C SER A 99 -0.90 -12.83 -0.27
N SER A 100 -0.26 -12.87 -1.43
CA SER A 100 0.05 -14.10 -2.18
C SER A 100 1.55 -14.33 -2.22
N VAL A 101 1.95 -15.59 -2.27
CA VAL A 101 3.36 -15.97 -2.46
C VAL A 101 3.82 -15.55 -3.86
N ILE A 102 5.00 -14.93 -3.94
CA ILE A 102 5.70 -14.68 -5.20
C ILE A 102 6.61 -15.88 -5.46
N ASN A 103 6.44 -16.54 -6.61
CA ASN A 103 7.29 -17.63 -7.07
C ASN A 103 8.06 -17.18 -8.30
N GLY A 104 9.30 -16.79 -8.09
CA GLY A 104 10.14 -16.13 -9.09
C GLY A 104 9.88 -14.64 -9.12
N TRP A 105 10.95 -13.86 -9.05
CA TRP A 105 10.86 -12.40 -9.06
C TRP A 105 11.82 -11.79 -10.07
N LYS A 106 11.36 -10.71 -10.68
CA LYS A 106 12.14 -9.89 -11.60
C LYS A 106 11.94 -8.43 -11.23
N VAL A 107 12.98 -7.80 -10.72
CA VAL A 107 13.00 -6.36 -10.45
C VAL A 107 13.44 -5.61 -11.70
N ALA A 108 12.79 -4.49 -12.01
CA ALA A 108 13.23 -3.55 -13.02
C ALA A 108 13.37 -2.15 -12.41
N ILE A 109 14.55 -1.55 -12.57
CA ILE A 109 14.92 -0.24 -12.06
C ILE A 109 15.22 0.65 -13.26
N THR A 110 14.51 1.79 -13.37
CA THR A 110 14.82 2.77 -14.41
C THR A 110 15.81 3.79 -13.87
N PHE A 111 17.05 3.73 -14.37
CA PHE A 111 18.08 4.70 -14.02
C PHE A 111 17.78 6.08 -14.63
N PRO A 112 17.85 7.16 -13.84
CA PRO A 112 17.48 8.49 -14.32
C PRO A 112 18.56 9.18 -15.16
N ALA A 113 19.85 8.84 -14.99
CA ALA A 113 20.93 9.62 -15.56
C ALA A 113 22.24 8.84 -15.75
N GLY A 114 22.40 8.20 -16.90
CA GLY A 114 23.70 7.68 -17.37
C GLY A 114 24.34 6.61 -16.49
N GLN A 115 23.61 6.03 -15.53
CA GLN A 115 24.12 4.92 -14.73
C GLN A 115 24.24 3.65 -15.58
N VAL A 116 25.34 2.94 -15.43
CA VAL A 116 25.65 1.72 -16.22
C VAL A 116 26.13 0.61 -15.30
N LEU A 117 25.45 -0.54 -15.37
CA LEU A 117 25.80 -1.77 -14.67
C LEU A 117 27.21 -2.22 -15.03
N GLN A 118 27.99 -2.60 -14.02
CA GLN A 118 29.31 -3.20 -14.18
C GLN A 118 29.30 -4.68 -13.81
N GLN A 119 28.74 -5.02 -12.65
CA GLN A 119 28.59 -6.39 -12.16
C GLN A 119 27.49 -6.45 -11.09
N GLY A 120 27.03 -7.65 -10.73
CA GLY A 120 26.14 -7.80 -9.59
C GLY A 120 26.11 -9.21 -9.01
N TRP A 121 25.36 -9.35 -7.92
CA TRP A 121 25.24 -10.58 -7.14
C TRP A 121 23.81 -10.79 -6.65
N SER A 122 23.53 -12.03 -6.23
CA SER A 122 22.22 -12.49 -5.75
C SER A 122 21.05 -12.31 -6.74
N ALA A 123 21.33 -11.93 -7.98
CA ALA A 123 20.39 -11.87 -9.08
C ALA A 123 21.15 -12.06 -10.41
N THR A 124 20.46 -12.53 -11.45
CA THR A 124 20.93 -12.39 -12.83
C THR A 124 20.61 -10.99 -13.31
N TRP A 125 21.64 -10.14 -13.40
CA TRP A 125 21.51 -8.74 -13.79
C TRP A 125 21.75 -8.53 -15.29
N SER A 126 20.97 -7.65 -15.90
CA SER A 126 21.18 -7.14 -17.25
C SER A 126 20.65 -5.72 -17.38
N GLN A 127 21.23 -4.93 -18.27
CA GLN A 127 20.77 -3.56 -18.54
C GLN A 127 20.50 -3.36 -20.03
N THR A 128 19.39 -2.71 -20.34
CA THR A 128 19.05 -2.27 -21.71
C THR A 128 18.66 -0.81 -21.68
N GLY A 129 19.46 0.05 -22.32
CA GLY A 129 19.33 1.50 -22.19
C GLY A 129 19.40 1.92 -20.71
N ALA A 130 18.39 2.65 -20.25
CA ALA A 130 18.28 3.09 -18.86
C ALA A 130 17.70 2.03 -17.90
N VAL A 131 17.19 0.91 -18.40
CA VAL A 131 16.48 -0.07 -17.57
C VAL A 131 17.44 -1.17 -17.14
N LEU A 132 17.71 -1.23 -15.84
CA LEU A 132 18.40 -2.33 -15.17
C LEU A 132 17.37 -3.38 -14.74
N THR A 133 17.58 -4.64 -15.08
CA THR A 133 16.75 -5.76 -14.63
C THR A 133 17.56 -6.78 -13.85
N GLY A 134 17.00 -7.27 -12.75
CA GLY A 134 17.54 -8.37 -11.96
C GLY A 134 16.49 -9.46 -11.81
N ALA A 135 16.83 -10.70 -12.14
CA ALA A 135 15.98 -11.86 -11.92
C ALA A 135 16.55 -12.76 -10.81
N ASP A 136 15.67 -13.45 -10.10
CA ASP A 136 16.08 -14.39 -9.06
C ASP A 136 16.99 -15.52 -9.59
N LEU A 137 17.72 -16.15 -8.67
CA LEU A 137 18.65 -17.26 -8.95
C LEU A 137 18.04 -18.62 -8.59
N GLY A 138 16.71 -18.73 -8.51
CA GLY A 138 15.98 -19.91 -8.05
C GLY A 138 15.99 -20.06 -6.53
N TRP A 139 17.17 -20.08 -5.90
CA TRP A 139 17.28 -20.28 -4.44
C TRP A 139 16.69 -19.14 -3.61
N ASN A 140 16.57 -17.93 -4.19
CA ASN A 140 15.94 -16.77 -3.58
C ASN A 140 14.63 -16.34 -4.27
N GLY A 141 14.08 -17.17 -5.17
CA GLY A 141 12.92 -16.80 -5.99
C GLY A 141 11.58 -16.76 -5.24
N THR A 142 11.45 -17.49 -4.12
CA THR A 142 10.20 -17.56 -3.36
C THR A 142 10.15 -16.49 -2.28
N LEU A 143 9.16 -15.59 -2.35
CA LEU A 143 8.85 -14.62 -1.29
C LEU A 143 7.41 -14.81 -0.81
N THR A 144 7.24 -15.38 0.38
CA THR A 144 5.93 -15.40 1.06
C THR A 144 5.52 -13.98 1.48
N PRO A 145 4.23 -13.72 1.79
CA PRO A 145 3.79 -12.44 2.32
C PRO A 145 4.66 -11.97 3.50
N GLY A 146 5.20 -10.77 3.42
CA GLY A 146 6.12 -10.17 4.40
C GLY A 146 7.60 -10.57 4.25
N ALA A 147 7.92 -11.59 3.45
CA ALA A 147 9.30 -12.00 3.23
C ALA A 147 10.07 -10.98 2.38
N SER A 148 11.39 -11.00 2.52
CA SER A 148 12.29 -10.13 1.76
C SER A 148 13.49 -10.88 1.21
N THR A 149 14.08 -10.35 0.15
CA THR A 149 15.40 -10.72 -0.36
C THR A 149 16.24 -9.48 -0.60
N ASP A 150 17.54 -9.59 -0.39
CA ASP A 150 18.51 -8.52 -0.59
C ASP A 150 19.42 -8.88 -1.75
N VAL A 151 19.51 -7.99 -2.73
CA VAL A 151 20.34 -8.14 -3.93
C VAL A 151 21.13 -6.87 -4.19
N GLY A 152 22.21 -6.97 -4.97
CA GLY A 152 23.08 -5.82 -5.18
C GLY A 152 23.89 -5.87 -6.46
N PHE A 153 24.43 -4.72 -6.81
CA PHE A 153 25.23 -4.52 -8.00
C PHE A 153 26.23 -3.38 -7.80
N ASN A 154 27.29 -3.39 -8.61
CA ASN A 154 28.13 -2.23 -8.83
C ASN A 154 27.79 -1.62 -10.19
N ALA A 155 27.73 -0.29 -10.25
CA ALA A 155 27.47 0.46 -11.46
C ALA A 155 28.33 1.74 -11.49
N SER A 156 28.53 2.28 -12.68
CA SER A 156 29.17 3.59 -12.89
C SER A 156 28.13 4.68 -13.12
N HIS A 157 28.51 5.94 -12.93
CA HIS A 157 27.74 7.13 -13.30
C HIS A 157 28.65 8.20 -13.91
N THR A 158 28.11 9.08 -14.73
CA THR A 158 28.89 10.12 -15.45
C THR A 158 28.86 11.51 -14.79
N GLY A 159 28.21 11.64 -13.63
CA GLY A 159 28.03 12.90 -12.92
C GLY A 159 27.34 12.69 -11.57
N THR A 160 26.22 13.33 -11.33
CA THR A 160 25.42 13.09 -10.11
C THR A 160 24.70 11.75 -10.19
N ASN A 161 24.89 10.88 -9.18
CA ASN A 161 24.12 9.64 -9.08
C ASN A 161 22.71 9.91 -8.53
N THR A 162 21.80 10.31 -9.41
CA THR A 162 20.39 10.50 -9.03
C THR A 162 19.74 9.14 -8.77
N ARG A 163 19.08 9.00 -7.61
CA ARG A 163 18.43 7.74 -7.22
C ARG A 163 17.18 7.47 -8.09
N PRO A 164 16.92 6.22 -8.49
CA PRO A 164 15.72 5.86 -9.22
C PRO A 164 14.47 5.96 -8.33
N THR A 165 13.38 6.48 -8.89
CA THR A 165 12.05 6.51 -8.24
C THR A 165 11.07 5.53 -8.87
N SER A 166 11.40 4.98 -10.04
CA SER A 166 10.59 4.01 -10.77
C SER A 166 11.23 2.63 -10.67
N ILE A 167 10.67 1.81 -9.79
CA ILE A 167 11.04 0.40 -9.61
C ILE A 167 9.79 -0.47 -9.69
N THR A 168 9.85 -1.54 -10.47
CA THR A 168 8.78 -2.54 -10.58
C THR A 168 9.27 -3.92 -10.18
N LEU A 169 8.35 -4.76 -9.70
CA LEU A 169 8.56 -6.20 -9.46
C LEU A 169 7.55 -6.97 -10.31
N ASN A 170 8.03 -7.86 -11.18
CA ASN A 170 7.20 -8.61 -12.12
C ASN A 170 6.25 -7.71 -12.94
N GLY A 171 6.68 -6.49 -13.26
CA GLY A 171 5.91 -5.49 -14.01
C GLY A 171 4.97 -4.62 -13.17
N VAL A 172 4.84 -4.88 -11.87
CA VAL A 172 3.99 -4.09 -10.96
C VAL A 172 4.82 -3.05 -10.23
N ALA A 173 4.37 -1.80 -10.18
CA ALA A 173 5.09 -0.71 -9.52
C ALA A 173 5.20 -0.92 -8.00
N CYS A 174 6.42 -0.86 -7.46
CA CYS A 174 6.66 -0.98 -6.01
C CYS A 174 6.71 0.39 -5.34
N VAL A 175 6.42 0.41 -4.03
CA VAL A 175 6.78 1.56 -3.20
C VAL A 175 8.30 1.58 -3.04
N VAL A 176 8.93 2.73 -3.28
CA VAL A 176 10.38 2.91 -3.19
C VAL A 176 10.72 3.74 -1.96
N SER A 177 11.72 3.32 -1.19
CA SER A 177 12.24 4.01 -0.01
C SER A 177 13.75 3.95 0.10
#